data_AF-A0A969F664-F1
#
_entry.id   AF-A0A969F664-F1
#
_cell.length_a   1.000
_cell.length_b   1.000
_cell.length_c   1.000
_cell.angle_alpha   90.00
_cell.angle_beta   90.00
_cell.angle_gamma   90.00
#
_symmetry.space_group_name_H-M   'P 1'
#
loop_
_entity.id
_entity.type
_entity.pdbx_description
1 polymer ?
#
loop_
_entity_poly.entity_id
_entity_poly.type
_entity_poly.pdbx_seq_one_letter_code
_entity_poly.pdbx_strand_id
1 'polypeptide(L)'
;MPALQNFNQFNGRHWETGTVRNYFDYIGVKAPHTARPYSEALLMGVSGGAVMGYFSFAYEGYDPHARILTRNTFDPFDTMLSRLGVVQNVMQTNKPEKGVANLVDALEEGIPAIVWADMWSLPYNALSYDDGMWAMFPILIYGYDEAADQVCIADRAQVPLTVTTTELASARGRVKKDKFRVLTLERPNEQKLVTAVQLGIWDCIKLFTEKPPKGSR
;
A
#
# COMPACT_ATOMS: atom_id res chain seq x y z
N MET A 1 -17.13 2.60 -17.47
CA MET A 1 -16.61 1.49 -16.64
C MET A 1 -15.12 1.43 -16.87
N PRO A 2 -14.35 2.25 -16.14
CA PRO A 2 -12.93 2.35 -16.42
C PRO A 2 -12.20 1.13 -15.86
N ALA A 3 -11.58 0.37 -16.75
CA ALA A 3 -10.55 -0.60 -16.44
C ALA A 3 -9.31 -0.23 -17.24
N LEU A 4 -8.17 -0.30 -16.57
CA LEU A 4 -6.89 0.02 -17.18
C LEU A 4 -6.54 -1.01 -18.25
N GLN A 5 -6.21 -0.52 -19.45
CA GLN A 5 -5.88 -1.37 -20.56
C GLN A 5 -4.56 -2.10 -20.32
N ASN A 6 -4.53 -3.40 -20.63
CA ASN A 6 -3.32 -4.23 -20.57
C ASN A 6 -2.64 -4.28 -19.18
N PHE A 7 -3.39 -4.06 -18.10
CA PHE A 7 -2.87 -4.19 -16.74
C PHE A 7 -2.45 -5.65 -16.47
N ASN A 8 -1.16 -5.86 -16.21
CA ASN A 8 -0.57 -7.20 -15.98
C ASN A 8 0.42 -7.19 -14.79
N GLN A 9 0.35 -6.17 -13.93
CA GLN A 9 1.31 -5.92 -12.87
C GLN A 9 0.83 -6.59 -11.57
N PHE A 10 1.11 -7.89 -11.43
CA PHE A 10 0.70 -8.71 -10.29
C PHE A 10 1.88 -9.24 -9.45
N ASN A 11 3.09 -8.69 -9.62
CA ASN A 11 4.28 -9.24 -8.94
C ASN A 11 4.52 -8.70 -7.52
N GLY A 12 3.62 -7.88 -6.99
CA GLY A 12 3.69 -7.35 -5.63
C GLY A 12 3.44 -8.43 -4.57
N ARG A 13 4.24 -8.45 -3.51
CA ARG A 13 4.22 -9.45 -2.42
C ARG A 13 3.90 -8.86 -1.05
N HIS A 14 4.09 -7.56 -0.87
CA HIS A 14 3.76 -6.85 0.35
C HIS A 14 2.83 -5.67 0.07
N TRP A 15 1.98 -5.30 1.03
CA TRP A 15 0.99 -4.24 0.85
C TRP A 15 1.60 -2.91 0.36
N GLU A 16 2.57 -2.35 1.09
CA GLU A 16 3.18 -1.07 0.75
C GLU A 16 4.07 -1.15 -0.49
N THR A 17 5.08 -2.03 -0.47
CA THR A 17 6.09 -2.09 -1.56
C THR A 17 5.52 -2.71 -2.82
N GLY A 18 4.65 -3.70 -2.71
CA GLY A 18 4.00 -4.36 -3.83
C GLY A 18 3.02 -3.44 -4.55
N THR A 19 2.21 -2.68 -3.81
CA THR A 19 1.32 -1.66 -4.37
C THR A 19 2.10 -0.62 -5.17
N VAL A 20 3.16 -0.05 -4.59
CA VAL A 20 3.98 0.97 -5.28
C VAL A 20 4.75 0.38 -6.45
N ARG A 21 5.28 -0.84 -6.33
CA ARG A 21 5.92 -1.56 -7.45
C ARG A 21 4.94 -1.74 -8.62
N ASN A 22 3.73 -2.22 -8.35
CA ASN A 22 2.74 -2.49 -9.40
C ASN A 22 2.31 -1.18 -10.07
N TYR A 23 2.11 -0.13 -9.27
CA TYR A 23 1.81 1.22 -9.74
C TYR A 23 2.88 1.72 -10.71
N PHE A 24 4.15 1.76 -10.27
CA PHE A 24 5.25 2.27 -11.09
C PHE A 24 5.48 1.45 -12.36
N ASP A 25 5.37 0.13 -12.27
CA ASP A 25 5.52 -0.71 -13.46
C ASP A 25 4.43 -0.44 -14.51
N TYR A 26 3.18 -0.25 -14.07
CA TYR A 26 2.08 0.06 -14.98
C TYR A 26 2.27 1.42 -15.67
N ILE A 27 2.64 2.47 -14.93
CA ILE A 27 2.89 3.80 -15.50
C ILE A 27 4.24 3.93 -16.25
N GLY A 28 4.92 2.81 -16.47
CA GLY A 28 6.15 2.74 -17.28
C GLY A 28 7.41 3.28 -16.59
N VAL A 29 7.40 3.43 -15.27
CA VAL A 29 8.58 3.86 -14.49
C VAL A 29 9.57 2.71 -14.34
N LYS A 30 10.83 2.97 -14.68
CA LYS A 30 11.93 2.00 -14.58
C LYS A 30 13.04 2.57 -13.68
N ALA A 31 13.70 1.69 -12.94
CA ALA A 31 14.82 2.07 -12.11
C ALA A 31 16.04 2.38 -12.99
N PRO A 32 16.70 3.55 -12.84
CA PRO A 32 17.71 4.03 -13.79
C PRO A 32 18.94 3.13 -13.88
N HIS A 33 19.29 2.43 -12.79
CA HIS A 33 20.46 1.55 -12.71
C HIS A 33 20.23 0.13 -13.29
N THR A 34 18.99 -0.23 -13.65
CA THR A 34 18.70 -1.55 -14.25
C THR A 34 17.86 -1.49 -15.52
N ALA A 35 17.25 -0.35 -15.84
CA ALA A 35 16.21 -0.23 -16.89
C ALA A 35 15.03 -1.21 -16.71
N ARG A 36 14.86 -1.79 -15.51
CA ARG A 36 13.77 -2.70 -15.13
C ARG A 36 12.80 -1.98 -14.19
N PRO A 37 11.58 -2.51 -13.98
CA PRO A 37 10.67 -1.98 -12.96
C PRO A 37 11.36 -1.91 -11.59
N TYR A 38 10.99 -0.93 -10.77
CA TYR A 38 11.47 -0.87 -9.39
C TYR A 38 11.13 -2.19 -8.67
N SER A 39 12.14 -2.83 -8.08
CA SER A 39 11.94 -4.08 -7.35
C SER A 39 11.46 -3.80 -5.93
N GLU A 40 10.65 -4.70 -5.37
CA GLU A 40 10.25 -4.58 -3.96
C GLU A 40 11.44 -4.64 -3.01
N ALA A 41 12.51 -5.36 -3.36
CA ALA A 41 13.73 -5.40 -2.56
C ALA A 41 14.38 -4.00 -2.44
N LEU A 42 14.45 -3.26 -3.55
CA LEU A 42 14.95 -1.88 -3.55
C LEU A 42 14.02 -0.97 -2.74
N LEU A 43 12.71 -1.08 -2.97
CA LEU A 43 11.69 -0.29 -2.28
C LEU A 43 11.70 -0.54 -0.76
N MET A 44 11.84 -1.80 -0.33
CA MET A 44 12.00 -2.20 1.07
C MET A 44 13.29 -1.63 1.68
N GLY A 45 14.40 -1.69 0.94
CA GLY A 45 15.66 -1.07 1.35
C GLY A 45 15.50 0.44 1.58
N VAL A 46 14.92 1.16 0.62
CA VAL A 46 14.66 2.61 0.70
C VAL A 46 13.72 2.95 1.86
N SER A 47 12.74 2.08 2.16
CA SER A 47 11.81 2.28 3.28
C SER A 47 12.44 2.10 4.65
N GLY A 48 13.74 1.78 4.78
CA GLY A 48 14.42 1.54 6.06
C GLY A 48 14.92 0.12 6.28
N GLY A 49 14.71 -0.77 5.31
CA GLY A 49 15.36 -2.07 5.27
C GLY A 49 14.76 -3.13 6.19
N ALA A 50 15.53 -4.20 6.36
CA ALA A 50 15.23 -5.30 7.27
C ALA A 50 15.39 -4.84 8.73
N VAL A 51 14.57 -5.40 9.62
CA VAL A 51 14.72 -5.25 11.06
C VAL A 51 14.41 -6.59 11.71
N MET A 52 14.86 -6.80 12.95
CA MET A 52 14.31 -7.84 13.80
C MET A 52 13.81 -7.20 15.09
N GLY A 53 12.53 -7.39 15.39
CA GLY A 53 11.91 -6.86 16.59
C GLY A 53 10.58 -7.54 16.88
N TYR A 54 9.95 -7.15 17.99
CA TYR A 54 8.60 -7.58 18.28
C TYR A 54 7.82 -6.52 19.05
N PHE A 55 6.50 -6.52 18.86
CA PHE A 55 5.57 -5.85 19.75
C PHE A 55 4.69 -6.88 20.42
N SER A 56 4.48 -6.75 21.72
CA SER A 56 3.52 -7.55 22.49
C SER A 56 2.25 -6.73 22.72
N PHE A 57 1.11 -7.36 22.50
CA PHE A 57 -0.20 -6.77 22.72
C PHE A 57 -1.04 -7.66 23.64
N ALA A 58 -1.74 -7.02 24.57
CA ALA A 58 -2.69 -7.65 25.46
C ALA A 58 -3.95 -6.77 25.46
N TYR A 59 -4.98 -7.21 24.74
CA TYR A 59 -6.26 -6.53 24.65
C TYR A 59 -7.32 -7.34 25.38
N GLU A 60 -8.28 -6.67 26.00
CA GLU A 60 -9.43 -7.34 26.61
C GLU A 60 -10.19 -8.15 25.56
N GLY A 61 -10.52 -9.40 25.88
CA GLY A 61 -11.23 -10.31 24.97
C GLY A 61 -10.35 -11.05 23.95
N TYR A 62 -9.03 -10.83 23.94
CA TYR A 62 -8.10 -11.51 23.02
C TYR A 62 -6.94 -12.18 23.77
N ASP A 63 -6.47 -13.32 23.24
CA ASP A 63 -5.23 -13.92 23.72
C ASP A 63 -4.06 -12.95 23.52
N PRO A 64 -3.12 -12.87 24.49
CA PRO A 64 -1.90 -12.11 24.33
C PRO A 64 -1.15 -12.56 23.07
N HIS A 65 -0.73 -11.61 22.26
CA HIS A 65 -0.07 -11.92 20.99
C HIS A 65 1.15 -11.05 20.76
N ALA A 66 2.08 -11.60 19.99
CA ALA A 66 3.27 -10.90 19.55
C ALA A 66 3.24 -10.71 18.03
N ARG A 67 3.59 -9.50 17.58
CA ARG A 67 3.89 -9.22 16.17
C ARG A 67 5.40 -9.22 16.01
N ILE A 68 5.91 -10.14 15.19
CA ILE A 68 7.32 -10.17 14.82
C ILE A 68 7.55 -9.18 13.67
N LEU A 69 8.52 -8.30 13.84
CA LEU A 69 8.93 -7.30 12.86
C LEU A 69 10.15 -7.84 12.13
N THR A 70 10.03 -7.99 10.81
CA THR A 70 11.12 -8.48 9.93
C THR A 70 11.60 -7.41 8.93
N ARG A 71 10.97 -6.23 8.96
CA ARG A 71 11.25 -5.06 8.12
C ARG A 71 10.83 -3.77 8.83
N ASN A 72 11.31 -2.61 8.38
CA ASN A 72 10.87 -1.33 8.95
C ASN A 72 9.34 -1.23 8.96
N THR A 73 8.76 -0.99 10.14
CA THR A 73 7.33 -0.80 10.39
C THR A 73 7.00 0.60 10.91
N PHE A 74 7.98 1.51 10.93
CA PHE A 74 7.81 2.91 11.32
C PHE A 74 7.53 3.75 10.06
N ASP A 75 6.28 3.73 9.59
CA ASP A 75 5.78 4.43 8.40
C ASP A 75 6.55 4.15 7.09
N PRO A 76 6.68 2.86 6.68
CA PRO A 76 7.49 2.49 5.52
C PRO A 76 6.97 3.05 4.19
N PHE A 77 5.64 3.21 4.05
CA PHE A 77 5.03 3.77 2.83
C PHE A 77 5.45 5.22 2.59
N ASP A 78 5.20 6.09 3.56
CA ASP A 78 5.51 7.52 3.46
C ASP A 78 7.01 7.78 3.43
N THR A 79 7.78 7.06 4.24
CA THR A 79 9.25 7.12 4.24
C THR A 79 9.81 6.81 2.86
N MET A 80 9.31 5.75 2.22
CA MET A 80 9.74 5.33 0.88
C MET A 80 9.42 6.40 -0.17
N LEU A 81 8.17 6.86 -0.23
CA LEU A 81 7.74 7.84 -1.23
C LEU A 81 8.46 9.18 -1.06
N SER A 82 8.58 9.65 0.19
CA SER A 82 9.29 10.90 0.52
C SER A 82 10.76 10.85 0.09
N ARG A 83 11.46 9.76 0.41
CA ARG A 83 12.88 9.58 0.03
C ARG A 83 13.08 9.52 -1.47
N LEU A 84 12.19 8.85 -2.18
CA LEU A 84 12.19 8.81 -3.65
C LEU A 84 11.76 10.14 -4.28
N GLY A 85 11.33 11.13 -3.49
CA GLY A 85 10.84 12.41 -3.99
C GLY A 85 9.56 12.28 -4.82
N VAL A 86 8.73 11.28 -4.52
CA VAL A 86 7.47 11.03 -5.20
C VAL A 86 6.44 12.03 -4.70
N VAL A 87 5.86 12.81 -5.62
CA VAL A 87 4.69 13.65 -5.31
C VAL A 87 3.47 12.75 -5.19
N GLN A 88 2.71 12.98 -4.12
CA GLN A 88 1.51 12.22 -3.78
C GLN A 88 0.28 13.10 -4.05
N ASN A 89 -0.57 12.67 -4.97
CA ASN A 89 -1.83 13.34 -5.26
C ASN A 89 -2.94 12.66 -4.45
N VAL A 90 -3.31 13.29 -3.33
CA VAL A 90 -4.19 12.72 -2.32
C VAL A 90 -5.58 13.34 -2.41
N MET A 91 -6.59 12.53 -2.68
CA MET A 91 -8.00 12.91 -2.66
C MET A 91 -8.69 12.25 -1.47
N GLN A 92 -9.32 13.03 -0.60
CA GLN A 92 -9.96 12.56 0.63
C GLN A 92 -11.36 13.14 0.79
N THR A 93 -12.27 12.33 1.35
CA THR A 93 -13.65 12.72 1.58
C THR A 93 -14.29 11.84 2.65
N ASN A 94 -15.21 12.39 3.44
CA ASN A 94 -16.00 11.57 4.38
C ASN A 94 -17.25 10.95 3.71
N LYS A 95 -17.47 11.20 2.42
CA LYS A 95 -18.63 10.71 1.66
C LYS A 95 -18.22 9.52 0.78
N PRO A 96 -18.77 8.31 1.00
CA PRO A 96 -18.41 7.11 0.23
C PRO A 96 -18.52 7.31 -1.28
N GLU A 97 -19.61 7.95 -1.73
CA GLU A 97 -19.96 8.14 -3.15
C GLU A 97 -18.93 9.05 -3.83
N LYS A 98 -18.48 10.10 -3.14
CA LYS A 98 -17.39 10.95 -3.65
C LYS A 98 -16.05 10.20 -3.66
N GLY A 99 -15.84 9.27 -2.73
CA GLY A 99 -14.65 8.42 -2.68
C GLY A 99 -14.60 7.40 -3.82
N VAL A 100 -15.77 6.95 -4.30
CA VAL A 100 -15.92 6.16 -5.53
C VAL A 100 -15.70 7.05 -6.76
N ALA A 101 -16.30 8.23 -6.82
CA ALA A 101 -16.10 9.16 -7.94
C ALA A 101 -14.60 9.49 -8.13
N ASN A 102 -13.87 9.85 -7.08
CA ASN A 102 -12.43 10.12 -7.17
C ASN A 102 -11.60 8.90 -7.66
N LEU A 103 -12.05 7.68 -7.32
CA LEU A 103 -11.43 6.44 -7.79
C LEU A 103 -11.69 6.23 -9.28
N VAL A 104 -12.95 6.38 -9.71
CA VAL A 104 -13.37 6.26 -11.11
C VAL A 104 -12.70 7.32 -11.98
N ASP A 105 -12.65 8.58 -11.53
CA ASP A 105 -11.99 9.69 -12.22
C ASP A 105 -10.52 9.34 -12.55
N ALA A 106 -9.77 8.81 -11.56
CA ALA A 106 -8.38 8.40 -11.77
C ALA A 106 -8.24 7.28 -12.82
N LEU A 107 -9.14 6.29 -12.79
CA LEU A 107 -9.12 5.18 -13.74
C LEU A 107 -9.50 5.63 -15.15
N GLU A 108 -10.42 6.60 -15.29
CA GLU A 108 -10.78 7.21 -16.59
C GLU A 108 -9.62 8.01 -17.20
N GLU A 109 -8.79 8.63 -16.36
CA GLU A 109 -7.52 9.25 -16.77
C GLU A 109 -6.43 8.23 -17.12
N GLY A 110 -6.71 6.93 -17.02
CA GLY A 110 -5.77 5.86 -17.32
C GLY A 110 -4.73 5.64 -16.21
N ILE A 111 -5.00 6.11 -14.99
CA ILE A 111 -4.09 6.06 -13.85
C ILE A 111 -4.62 5.04 -12.82
N PRO A 112 -3.81 4.09 -12.33
CA PRO A 112 -4.22 3.20 -11.24
C PRO A 112 -4.43 3.99 -9.96
N ALA A 113 -5.37 3.53 -9.14
CA ALA A 113 -5.71 4.19 -7.91
C ALA A 113 -5.23 3.37 -6.71
N ILE A 114 -4.49 4.00 -5.80
CA ILE A 114 -4.14 3.40 -4.52
C ILE A 114 -5.21 3.79 -3.50
N VAL A 115 -5.81 2.82 -2.84
CA VAL A 115 -6.80 3.04 -1.77
C VAL A 115 -6.37 2.29 -0.52
N TRP A 116 -6.93 2.67 0.64
CA TRP A 116 -6.75 1.93 1.88
C TRP A 116 -7.98 1.10 2.18
N ALA A 117 -7.78 -0.19 2.39
CA ALA A 117 -8.82 -1.15 2.67
C ALA A 117 -8.43 -2.02 3.87
N ASP A 118 -9.41 -2.37 4.68
CA ASP A 118 -9.22 -3.27 5.81
C ASP A 118 -9.00 -4.70 5.33
N MET A 119 -7.90 -5.33 5.76
CA MET A 119 -7.57 -6.70 5.36
C MET A 119 -8.59 -7.74 5.85
N TRP A 120 -9.26 -7.49 6.98
CA TRP A 120 -10.25 -8.42 7.54
C TRP A 120 -11.59 -8.37 6.80
N SER A 121 -11.89 -7.22 6.18
CA SER A 121 -13.10 -7.00 5.39
C SER A 121 -12.96 -7.47 3.93
N LEU A 122 -11.74 -7.73 3.45
CA LEU A 122 -11.49 -8.19 2.08
C LEU A 122 -11.60 -9.72 1.99
N PRO A 123 -12.54 -10.27 1.19
CA PRO A 123 -12.90 -11.68 1.22
C PRO A 123 -11.77 -12.61 0.77
N TYR A 124 -10.91 -12.16 -0.16
CA TYR A 124 -9.80 -12.95 -0.68
C TYR A 124 -8.69 -13.22 0.36
N ASN A 125 -8.71 -12.56 1.52
CA ASN A 125 -7.76 -12.84 2.60
C ASN A 125 -8.14 -14.08 3.41
N ALA A 126 -9.37 -14.59 3.26
CA ALA A 126 -9.89 -15.75 4.00
C ALA A 126 -9.70 -15.63 5.52
N LEU A 127 -9.85 -14.41 6.04
CA LEU A 127 -9.82 -14.12 7.47
C LEU A 127 -11.24 -14.06 8.00
N SER A 128 -11.46 -14.58 9.21
CA SER A 128 -12.74 -14.42 9.90
C SER A 128 -12.94 -12.95 10.24
N TYR A 129 -14.07 -12.37 9.85
CA TYR A 129 -14.42 -11.01 10.26
C TYR A 129 -14.37 -10.89 11.79
N ASP A 130 -13.79 -9.80 12.27
CA ASP A 130 -13.62 -9.53 13.69
C ASP A 130 -13.93 -8.05 13.95
N ASP A 131 -14.89 -7.79 14.84
CA ASP A 131 -15.40 -6.45 15.06
C ASP A 131 -14.43 -5.58 15.89
N GLY A 132 -13.51 -6.19 16.64
CA GLY A 132 -12.47 -5.51 17.41
C GLY A 132 -11.10 -5.48 16.73
N MET A 133 -10.93 -6.15 15.59
CA MET A 133 -9.70 -6.14 14.81
C MET A 133 -9.91 -5.47 13.45
N TRP A 134 -8.96 -4.61 13.06
CA TRP A 134 -8.90 -4.02 11.73
C TRP A 134 -7.45 -3.69 11.41
N ALA A 135 -7.10 -3.72 10.12
CA ALA A 135 -5.81 -3.23 9.65
C ALA A 135 -5.95 -2.70 8.22
N MET A 136 -5.76 -1.39 8.08
CA MET A 136 -5.91 -0.69 6.82
C MET A 136 -4.58 -0.71 6.06
N PHE A 137 -4.58 -1.30 4.87
CA PHE A 137 -3.40 -1.37 4.03
C PHE A 137 -3.63 -0.75 2.65
N PRO A 138 -2.59 -0.18 2.03
CA PRO A 138 -2.69 0.28 0.66
C PRO A 138 -2.86 -0.93 -0.28
N ILE A 139 -3.83 -0.84 -1.18
CA ILE A 139 -4.05 -1.77 -2.28
C ILE A 139 -4.20 -0.99 -3.60
N LEU A 140 -3.92 -1.63 -4.72
CA LEU A 140 -4.04 -1.02 -6.05
C LEU A 140 -5.32 -1.47 -6.74
N ILE A 141 -6.16 -0.51 -7.12
CA ILE A 141 -7.33 -0.71 -7.96
C ILE A 141 -6.97 -0.35 -9.41
N TYR A 142 -7.26 -1.26 -10.33
CA TYR A 142 -7.02 -1.04 -11.77
C TYR A 142 -8.30 -1.18 -12.61
N GLY A 143 -9.44 -1.45 -11.98
CA GLY A 143 -10.74 -1.42 -12.65
C GLY A 143 -11.89 -1.28 -11.68
N TYR A 144 -12.94 -0.58 -12.11
CA TYR A 144 -14.18 -0.41 -11.37
C TYR A 144 -15.38 -0.45 -12.34
N ASP A 145 -16.20 -1.48 -12.19
CA ASP A 145 -17.39 -1.73 -12.99
C ASP A 145 -18.60 -1.85 -12.05
N GLU A 146 -19.36 -0.76 -11.96
CA GLU A 146 -20.57 -0.71 -11.13
C GLU A 146 -21.70 -1.55 -11.71
N ALA A 147 -21.80 -1.67 -13.04
CA ALA A 147 -22.88 -2.42 -13.68
C ALA A 147 -22.69 -3.93 -13.55
N ALA A 148 -21.44 -4.40 -13.57
CA ALA A 148 -21.07 -5.79 -13.34
C ALA A 148 -20.83 -6.11 -11.86
N ASP A 149 -20.98 -5.14 -10.95
CA ASP A 149 -20.65 -5.22 -9.52
C ASP A 149 -19.25 -5.82 -9.28
N GLN A 150 -18.24 -5.28 -9.98
CA GLN A 150 -16.89 -5.82 -9.97
C GLN A 150 -15.84 -4.72 -9.83
N VAL A 151 -14.91 -4.93 -8.91
CA VAL A 151 -13.70 -4.13 -8.70
C VAL A 151 -12.50 -5.02 -8.95
N CYS A 152 -11.57 -4.56 -9.78
CA CYS A 152 -10.35 -5.29 -10.12
C CYS A 152 -9.16 -4.77 -9.29
N ILE A 153 -8.49 -5.69 -8.59
CA ILE A 153 -7.48 -5.40 -7.57
C ILE A 153 -6.16 -6.11 -7.90
N ALA A 154 -5.05 -5.39 -7.75
CA ALA A 154 -3.71 -5.97 -7.71
C ALA A 154 -3.15 -5.84 -6.28
N ASP A 155 -3.29 -6.90 -5.49
CA ASP A 155 -2.80 -7.01 -4.12
C ASP A 155 -2.16 -8.38 -3.91
N ARG A 156 -0.95 -8.43 -3.32
CA ARG A 156 -0.13 -9.58 -2.84
C ARG A 156 -0.24 -10.96 -3.51
N ALA A 157 -0.83 -11.06 -4.69
CA ALA A 157 -1.11 -12.26 -5.43
C ALA A 157 -0.62 -12.08 -6.86
N GLN A 158 -0.04 -13.14 -7.43
CA GLN A 158 0.47 -13.14 -8.81
C GLN A 158 -0.63 -13.33 -9.87
N VAL A 159 -1.87 -13.06 -9.49
CA VAL A 159 -3.07 -13.21 -10.30
C VAL A 159 -3.97 -11.99 -10.06
N PRO A 160 -4.83 -11.62 -11.02
CA PRO A 160 -5.86 -10.62 -10.78
C PRO A 160 -6.79 -11.06 -9.65
N LEU A 161 -7.12 -10.13 -8.76
CA LEU A 161 -8.13 -10.32 -7.72
C LEU A 161 -9.36 -9.47 -8.03
N THR A 162 -10.52 -9.92 -7.58
CA THR A 162 -11.77 -9.19 -7.73
C THR A 162 -12.58 -9.21 -6.45
N VAL A 163 -13.32 -8.14 -6.20
CA VAL A 163 -14.35 -8.02 -5.15
C VAL A 163 -15.56 -7.30 -5.73
N THR A 164 -16.69 -7.35 -5.04
CA THR A 164 -17.87 -6.53 -5.35
C THR A 164 -17.65 -5.06 -4.96
N THR A 165 -18.46 -4.17 -5.52
CA THR A 165 -18.43 -2.74 -5.15
C THR A 165 -18.78 -2.54 -3.67
N THR A 166 -19.71 -3.34 -3.14
CA THR A 166 -20.13 -3.30 -1.74
C THR A 166 -19.03 -3.79 -0.79
N GLU A 167 -18.32 -4.87 -1.14
CA GLU A 167 -17.17 -5.35 -0.36
C GLU A 167 -16.05 -4.31 -0.30
N LEU A 168 -15.71 -3.68 -1.42
CA LEU A 168 -14.73 -2.59 -1.43
C LEU A 168 -15.18 -1.42 -0.55
N ALA A 169 -16.45 -1.01 -0.67
CA ALA A 169 -17.01 0.10 0.10
C ALA A 169 -16.94 -0.18 1.62
N SER A 170 -17.30 -1.40 2.03
CA SER A 170 -17.19 -1.86 3.42
C SER A 170 -15.75 -1.81 3.92
N ALA A 171 -14.81 -2.41 3.17
CA ALA A 171 -13.41 -2.46 3.55
C ALA A 171 -12.75 -1.08 3.64
N ARG A 172 -13.10 -0.15 2.75
CA ARG A 172 -12.62 1.25 2.80
C ARG A 172 -13.29 2.06 3.93
N GLY A 173 -14.53 1.71 4.28
CA GLY A 173 -15.32 2.39 5.30
C GLY A 173 -14.99 2.00 6.74
N ARG A 174 -14.21 0.93 6.95
CA ARG A 174 -13.89 0.38 8.27
C ARG A 174 -13.25 1.41 9.22
N VAL A 175 -12.32 2.22 8.72
CA VAL A 175 -11.63 3.25 9.51
C VAL A 175 -11.95 4.64 8.96
N LYS A 176 -12.77 5.40 9.69
CA LYS A 176 -13.21 6.76 9.30
C LYS A 176 -12.06 7.74 9.06
N LYS A 177 -10.93 7.57 9.76
CA LYS A 177 -9.74 8.43 9.64
C LYS A 177 -9.09 8.36 8.25
N ASP A 178 -9.30 7.26 7.51
CA ASP A 178 -8.79 7.11 6.14
C ASP A 178 -9.59 7.91 5.11
N LYS A 179 -10.79 8.41 5.45
CA LYS A 179 -11.57 9.36 4.63
C LYS A 179 -11.69 8.93 3.16
N PHE A 180 -12.01 7.66 2.93
CA PHE A 180 -12.12 7.05 1.59
C PHE A 180 -10.97 7.45 0.65
N ARG A 181 -9.76 7.62 1.18
CA ARG A 181 -8.65 8.23 0.44
C ARG A 181 -8.36 7.46 -0.85
N VAL A 182 -8.10 8.24 -1.90
CA VAL A 182 -7.55 7.79 -3.17
C VAL A 182 -6.23 8.51 -3.36
N LEU A 183 -5.20 7.75 -3.73
CA LEU A 183 -3.85 8.25 -3.96
C LEU A 183 -3.39 7.86 -5.36
N THR A 184 -2.89 8.84 -6.09
CA THR A 184 -2.08 8.63 -7.30
C THR A 184 -0.66 9.17 -7.05
N LEU A 185 0.32 8.61 -7.76
CA LEU A 185 1.73 8.90 -7.55
C LEU A 185 2.34 9.47 -8.83
N GLU A 186 3.09 10.56 -8.69
CA GLU A 186 3.98 10.99 -9.76
C GLU A 186 5.22 10.10 -9.87
N ARG A 187 6.01 10.34 -10.91
CA ARG A 187 7.28 9.62 -11.12
C ARG A 187 8.27 9.95 -9.98
N PRO A 188 9.07 8.97 -9.54
CA PRO A 188 10.13 9.24 -8.56
C PRO A 188 11.19 10.17 -9.14
N ASN A 189 11.84 10.94 -8.26
CA ASN A 189 12.98 11.77 -8.61
C ASN A 189 14.25 10.89 -8.64
N GLU A 190 14.77 10.61 -9.83
CA GLU A 190 15.93 9.75 -10.02
C GLU A 190 17.19 10.29 -9.33
N GLN A 191 17.36 11.62 -9.25
CA GLN A 191 18.50 12.23 -8.59
C GLN A 191 18.52 11.97 -7.08
N LYS A 192 17.37 11.67 -6.47
CA LYS A 192 17.29 11.29 -5.05
C LYS A 192 17.58 9.82 -4.78
N LEU A 193 17.63 8.96 -5.79
CA LEU A 193 17.68 7.50 -5.58
C LEU A 193 18.90 7.06 -4.75
N VAL A 194 20.08 7.61 -5.03
CA VAL A 194 21.30 7.27 -4.29
C VAL A 194 21.15 7.63 -2.81
N THR A 195 20.70 8.85 -2.51
CA THR A 195 20.46 9.30 -1.14
C THR A 195 19.36 8.49 -0.45
N ALA A 196 18.28 8.15 -1.18
CA ALA A 196 17.19 7.33 -0.66
C ALA A 196 17.67 5.95 -0.20
N VAL A 197 18.54 5.31 -1.00
CA VAL A 197 19.17 4.03 -0.65
C VAL A 197 20.10 4.17 0.55
N GLN A 198 20.95 5.20 0.56
CA GLN A 198 21.86 5.45 1.68
C GLN A 198 21.10 5.64 3.00
N LEU A 199 20.03 6.45 2.99
CA LEU A 199 19.20 6.68 4.17
C LEU A 199 18.53 5.38 4.66
N GLY A 200 18.03 4.56 3.74
CA GLY A 200 17.47 3.25 4.08
C GLY A 200 18.47 2.28 4.72
N ILE A 201 19.70 2.24 4.19
CA ILE A 201 20.81 1.46 4.78
C ILE A 201 21.14 1.97 6.19
N TRP A 202 21.23 3.30 6.37
CA TRP A 202 21.53 3.88 7.67
C TRP A 202 20.44 3.59 8.71
N ASP A 203 19.16 3.67 8.35
CA ASP A 203 18.07 3.29 9.26
C ASP A 203 18.18 1.83 9.68
N CYS A 204 18.41 0.93 8.72
CA CYS A 204 18.60 -0.49 8.98
C CYS A 204 19.74 -0.69 10.00
N ILE A 205 20.92 -0.10 9.76
CA ILE A 205 22.07 -0.17 10.68
C ILE A 205 21.66 0.33 12.08
N LYS A 206 21.04 1.51 12.17
CA LYS A 206 20.64 2.10 13.45
C LYS A 206 19.69 1.20 14.23
N LEU A 207 18.73 0.55 13.57
CA LEU A 207 17.81 -0.37 14.23
C LEU A 207 18.53 -1.60 14.83
N PHE A 208 19.70 -1.99 14.31
CA PHE A 208 20.51 -3.09 14.86
C PHE A 208 21.57 -2.62 15.87
N THR A 209 22.06 -1.39 15.76
CA THR A 209 23.21 -0.92 16.55
C THR A 209 22.87 0.10 17.62
N GLU A 210 21.71 0.74 17.54
CA GLU A 210 21.25 1.78 18.47
C GLU A 210 20.08 1.28 19.32
N LYS A 211 19.66 2.12 20.29
CA LYS A 211 18.47 1.81 21.09
C LYS A 211 17.23 1.77 20.19
N PRO A 212 16.32 0.80 20.41
CA PRO A 212 15.12 0.70 19.60
C PRO A 212 14.29 2.01 19.69
N PRO A 213 13.63 2.42 18.60
CA PRO A 213 12.72 3.55 18.63
C PRO A 213 11.70 3.36 19.74
N LYS A 214 11.51 4.41 20.56
CA LYS A 214 10.42 4.39 21.53
C LYS A 214 9.12 4.58 20.77
N GLY A 215 8.16 3.66 20.95
CA GLY A 215 6.81 3.86 20.44
C GLY A 215 6.24 5.18 20.95
N SER A 216 5.50 5.90 20.09
CA SER A 216 4.70 7.04 20.51
C SER A 216 3.72 6.56 21.59
N ARG A 217 3.81 7.15 22.78
CA ARG A 217 2.81 6.94 23.84
C ARG A 217 1.46 7.51 23.41
#